data_AF-A0A0J6GZ73-F1
#
_entry.id   AF-A0A0J6GZ73-F1
#
_cell.length_a   1.000
_cell.length_b   1.000
_cell.length_c   1.000
_cell.angle_alpha   90.00
_cell.angle_beta   90.00
_cell.angle_gamma   90.00
#
_symmetry.space_group_name_H-M   'P 1'
#
loop_
_entity.id
_entity.type
_entity.pdbx_description
1 polymer ?
#
loop_
_entity_poly.entity_id
_entity_poly.type
_entity_poly.pdbx_seq_one_letter_code
_entity_poly.pdbx_strand_id
1 'polypeptide(L)'
;MDLRLPLVCLGISMALLVTSGCSPEDKHSQASLEERTAAFEKSLDTLQDPQLKDAVAELGGSLLLLERARLKLQDMPIQTEYGEDDLALLKHYPDSQTLSDTYINGLFILRRNNSSDYLTDLEPVFPFSSSGASEFPFPHTLEWQSVTLSNQQVVTFQNEWSETDPGIQLSPSSANVSNPDDLTVTYPFTDGIEIQNSQQPQPVMLQGTVEVVAPANVVHFNLTAKDVGHTRTEGTISVTLLALGNNFAEVEISNSAPVAEQVRDLPLDPLIIQARDTSGQFLSHAGAINQNAEQLAFYQQQLARMLKQTEWSASFAQQLDDEQQAFERKHPGQYSKVYFKGAIEQLDVSVLDFSRADITRKALKLPVHRLDKTIAGKEIEPLPIPVVVYDDQAANYLKDAALDPEHLKQQVVIIQSVEDASAATLEFTHPATFNDELLGTLPETSIAPVTFFAEDENGKRSDPLELPAEAFDIDPETGVITYDLNLFPETPAYAVGSMPMYIAAIDKHTLEVAHLPKGLELKGNALVVDQALFPSEAWRFYAKDATGNYLKKALAVSHSAEPHGPALFDVHYFYGQPTQFESYTRTDLTPVQYGFEVKLDKVPAD
;
A
#
# COMPACT_ATOMS: atom_id res chain seq x y z
N MET A 1 -11.29 -9.77 -6.76
CA MET A 1 -12.71 -9.81 -6.32
C MET A 1 -13.10 -11.26 -6.10
N ASP A 2 -13.56 -11.62 -4.90
CA ASP A 2 -14.11 -12.95 -4.61
C ASP A 2 -15.58 -12.85 -4.18
N LEU A 3 -16.48 -13.49 -4.92
CA LEU A 3 -17.91 -13.57 -4.61
C LEU A 3 -18.25 -14.69 -3.60
N ARG A 4 -17.26 -15.49 -3.18
CA ARG A 4 -17.43 -16.59 -2.22
C ARG A 4 -17.40 -16.13 -0.75
N LEU A 5 -16.92 -14.92 -0.47
CA LEU A 5 -16.91 -14.35 0.88
C LEU A 5 -18.26 -13.67 1.18
N PRO A 6 -18.83 -13.84 2.39
CA PRO A 6 -20.03 -13.10 2.77
C PRO A 6 -19.69 -11.60 2.75
N LEU A 7 -20.36 -10.85 1.89
CA LEU A 7 -20.34 -9.39 1.88
C LEU A 7 -21.04 -8.92 3.16
N VAL A 8 -20.30 -8.85 4.26
CA VAL A 8 -20.78 -8.22 5.49
C VAL A 8 -20.98 -6.74 5.19
N CYS A 9 -22.24 -6.37 4.96
CA CYS A 9 -22.84 -5.03 5.00
C CYS A 9 -21.86 -3.85 4.84
N LEU A 10 -21.34 -3.63 3.64
CA LEU A 10 -20.84 -2.31 3.25
C LEU A 10 -21.87 -1.70 2.30
N GLY A 11 -22.64 -0.74 2.82
CA GLY A 11 -23.45 0.17 2.00
C GLY A 11 -22.53 1.04 1.15
N ILE A 12 -22.14 0.53 -0.02
CA ILE A 12 -21.30 1.26 -0.97
C ILE A 12 -22.22 2.09 -1.87
N SER A 13 -22.36 3.37 -1.53
CA SER A 13 -22.89 4.39 -2.44
C SER A 13 -22.00 4.46 -3.68
N MET A 14 -22.59 4.28 -4.87
CA MET A 14 -21.90 4.48 -6.16
C MET A 14 -21.41 5.92 -6.28
N ALA A 15 -20.10 6.14 -6.14
CA ALA A 15 -19.45 7.34 -6.66
C ALA A 15 -18.84 7.00 -8.03
N LEU A 16 -19.34 7.67 -9.08
CA LEU A 16 -18.82 7.60 -10.44
C LEU A 16 -17.48 8.34 -10.50
N LEU A 17 -16.39 7.60 -10.72
CA LEU A 17 -15.11 8.17 -11.14
C LEU A 17 -14.98 7.94 -12.65
N VAL A 18 -15.17 9.03 -13.41
CA VAL A 18 -14.93 9.09 -14.84
C VAL A 18 -13.62 9.84 -15.05
N THR A 19 -12.57 9.14 -15.45
CA THR A 19 -11.43 9.77 -16.13
C THR A 19 -11.07 8.96 -17.37
N SER A 20 -10.71 9.71 -18.40
CA SER A 20 -10.99 9.46 -19.81
C SER A 20 -9.78 8.98 -20.62
N GLY A 21 -10.07 8.20 -21.66
CA GLY A 21 -9.12 7.83 -22.72
C GLY A 21 -9.51 6.52 -23.42
N CYS A 22 -10.65 6.48 -24.12
CA CYS A 22 -11.21 5.24 -24.69
C CYS A 22 -11.32 5.28 -26.23
N SER A 23 -10.91 4.18 -26.85
CA SER A 23 -11.02 3.83 -28.28
C SER A 23 -12.49 3.69 -28.73
N PRO A 24 -12.82 3.71 -30.03
CA PRO A 24 -14.21 3.58 -30.51
C PRO A 24 -14.93 2.28 -30.12
N GLU A 25 -14.20 1.16 -29.94
CA GLU A 25 -14.78 -0.11 -29.46
C GLU A 25 -15.12 -0.07 -27.97
N ASP A 26 -14.26 0.55 -27.15
CA ASP A 26 -14.44 0.72 -25.69
C ASP A 26 -15.70 1.52 -25.35
N LYS A 27 -16.03 2.51 -26.20
CA LYS A 27 -17.27 3.31 -26.03
C LYS A 27 -18.53 2.47 -26.14
N HIS A 28 -18.53 1.42 -26.96
CA HIS A 28 -19.70 0.56 -27.14
C HIS A 28 -19.91 -0.43 -25.99
N SER A 29 -18.83 -1.00 -25.43
CA SER A 29 -18.91 -1.93 -24.30
C SER A 29 -19.28 -1.20 -22.99
N GLN A 30 -18.69 -0.03 -22.75
CA GLN A 30 -18.99 0.80 -21.58
C GLN A 30 -20.41 1.37 -21.61
N ALA A 31 -20.85 1.92 -22.75
CA ALA A 31 -22.23 2.40 -22.90
C ALA A 31 -23.25 1.26 -22.66
N SER A 32 -22.95 0.05 -23.13
CA SER A 32 -23.79 -1.13 -22.87
C SER A 32 -23.83 -1.55 -21.40
N LEU A 33 -22.76 -1.33 -20.63
CA LEU A 33 -22.73 -1.62 -19.20
C LEU A 33 -23.56 -0.60 -18.42
N GLU A 34 -23.44 0.69 -18.73
CA GLU A 34 -24.23 1.75 -18.10
C GLU A 34 -25.73 1.57 -18.33
N GLU A 35 -26.13 1.23 -19.56
CA GLU A 35 -27.52 0.88 -19.88
C GLU A 35 -28.02 -0.30 -19.05
N ARG A 36 -27.19 -1.33 -18.86
CA ARG A 36 -27.52 -2.50 -18.03
C ARG A 36 -27.57 -2.18 -16.55
N THR A 37 -26.69 -1.32 -16.05
CA THR A 37 -26.73 -0.81 -14.66
C THR A 37 -28.02 -0.04 -14.42
N ALA A 38 -28.38 0.90 -15.29
CA ALA A 38 -29.61 1.67 -15.16
C ALA A 38 -30.87 0.78 -15.25
N ALA A 39 -30.86 -0.22 -16.15
CA ALA A 39 -31.95 -1.20 -16.24
C ALA A 39 -32.08 -2.05 -14.96
N PHE A 40 -30.95 -2.44 -14.37
CA PHE A 40 -30.91 -3.19 -13.12
C PHE A 40 -31.43 -2.35 -11.93
N GLU A 41 -30.98 -1.11 -11.77
CA GLU A 41 -31.47 -0.20 -10.72
C GLU A 41 -32.99 0.00 -10.81
N LYS A 42 -33.49 0.23 -12.02
CA LYS A 42 -34.93 0.35 -12.27
C LYS A 42 -35.68 -0.95 -11.92
N SER A 43 -35.06 -2.11 -12.08
CA SER A 43 -35.67 -3.38 -11.69
C SER A 43 -35.81 -3.50 -10.17
N LEU A 44 -34.90 -2.93 -9.38
CA LEU A 44 -34.98 -2.93 -7.92
C LEU A 44 -36.17 -2.13 -7.38
N ASP A 45 -36.60 -1.08 -8.10
CA ASP A 45 -37.79 -0.30 -7.74
C ASP A 45 -39.10 -1.09 -7.90
N THR A 46 -39.08 -2.17 -8.68
CA THR A 46 -40.25 -3.04 -8.87
C THR A 46 -40.45 -4.04 -7.74
N LEU A 47 -39.42 -4.28 -6.92
CA LEU A 47 -39.44 -5.21 -5.79
C LEU A 47 -40.03 -4.51 -4.55
N GLN A 48 -41.10 -5.08 -4.00
CA GLN A 48 -41.78 -4.51 -2.82
C GLN A 48 -41.25 -5.07 -1.50
N ASP A 49 -40.78 -6.32 -1.50
CA ASP A 49 -40.23 -6.97 -0.32
C ASP A 49 -38.79 -6.47 -0.04
N PRO A 50 -38.53 -5.85 1.13
CA PRO A 50 -37.22 -5.27 1.44
C PRO A 50 -36.09 -6.30 1.43
N GLN A 51 -36.32 -7.49 1.99
CA GLN A 51 -35.30 -8.52 2.11
C GLN A 51 -34.91 -9.10 0.73
N LEU A 52 -35.89 -9.33 -0.14
CA LEU A 52 -35.64 -9.70 -1.52
C LEU A 52 -34.93 -8.60 -2.29
N LYS A 53 -35.32 -7.33 -2.09
CA LYS A 53 -34.67 -6.18 -2.73
C LYS A 53 -33.19 -6.10 -2.34
N ASP A 54 -32.87 -6.24 -1.06
CA ASP A 54 -31.49 -6.21 -0.56
C ASP A 54 -30.66 -7.37 -1.14
N ALA A 55 -31.19 -8.59 -1.12
CA ALA A 55 -30.50 -9.77 -1.68
C ALA A 55 -30.25 -9.65 -3.20
N VAL A 56 -31.22 -9.12 -3.95
CA VAL A 56 -31.06 -8.86 -5.39
C VAL A 56 -30.03 -7.76 -5.63
N ALA A 57 -30.08 -6.67 -4.87
CA ALA A 57 -29.15 -5.55 -4.96
C ALA A 57 -27.70 -6.00 -4.68
N GLU A 58 -27.50 -6.83 -3.66
CA GLU A 58 -26.18 -7.37 -3.30
C GLU A 58 -25.58 -8.23 -4.40
N LEU A 59 -26.30 -9.28 -4.85
CA LEU A 59 -25.78 -10.19 -5.88
C LEU A 59 -25.67 -9.51 -7.24
N GLY A 60 -26.69 -8.75 -7.66
CA GLY A 60 -26.70 -8.07 -8.96
C GLY A 60 -25.70 -6.93 -9.04
N GLY A 61 -25.57 -6.14 -7.97
CA GLY A 61 -24.53 -5.13 -7.85
C GLY A 61 -23.13 -5.73 -7.93
N SER A 62 -22.89 -6.84 -7.22
CA SER A 62 -21.60 -7.54 -7.26
C SER A 62 -21.26 -8.09 -8.65
N LEU A 63 -22.24 -8.63 -9.38
CA LEU A 63 -22.06 -9.10 -10.76
C LEU A 63 -21.75 -7.95 -11.74
N LEU A 64 -22.41 -6.80 -11.59
CA LEU A 64 -22.13 -5.60 -12.40
C LEU A 64 -20.73 -5.03 -12.12
N LEU A 65 -20.32 -4.99 -10.84
CA LEU A 65 -18.96 -4.60 -10.45
C LEU A 65 -17.92 -5.55 -11.05
N LEU A 66 -18.20 -6.85 -11.04
CA LEU A 66 -17.32 -7.86 -11.61
C LEU A 66 -17.19 -7.72 -13.14
N GLU A 67 -18.30 -7.46 -13.83
CA GLU A 67 -18.28 -7.18 -15.27
C GLU A 67 -17.48 -5.91 -15.59
N ARG A 68 -17.68 -4.83 -14.82
CA ARG A 68 -16.89 -3.59 -14.94
C ARG A 68 -15.39 -3.86 -14.75
N ALA A 69 -15.03 -4.61 -13.72
CA ALA A 69 -13.64 -4.95 -13.43
C ALA A 69 -13.02 -5.78 -14.56
N ARG A 70 -13.76 -6.76 -15.12
CA ARG A 70 -13.30 -7.57 -16.25
C ARG A 70 -13.01 -6.73 -17.49
N LEU A 71 -13.93 -5.83 -17.87
CA LEU A 71 -13.74 -4.92 -19.00
C LEU A 71 -12.52 -4.02 -18.77
N LYS A 72 -12.43 -3.38 -17.59
CA LYS A 72 -11.30 -2.51 -17.25
C LYS A 72 -9.94 -3.21 -17.31
N LEU A 73 -9.86 -4.46 -16.82
CA LEU A 73 -8.62 -5.24 -16.82
C LEU A 73 -8.25 -5.76 -18.21
N GLN A 74 -9.26 -6.15 -19.01
CA GLN A 74 -9.06 -6.63 -20.38
C GLN A 74 -8.54 -5.52 -21.30
N ASP A 75 -9.07 -4.32 -21.14
CA ASP A 75 -8.74 -3.16 -22.00
C ASP A 75 -7.58 -2.32 -21.44
N MET A 76 -6.97 -2.73 -20.32
CA MET A 76 -5.90 -1.98 -19.68
C MET A 76 -4.67 -1.90 -20.61
N PRO A 77 -4.16 -0.69 -20.92
CA PRO A 77 -2.92 -0.55 -21.66
C PRO A 77 -1.76 -1.25 -20.96
N ILE A 78 -0.97 -2.00 -21.73
CA ILE A 78 0.21 -2.69 -21.20
C ILE A 78 1.34 -1.67 -21.09
N GLN A 79 1.49 -1.10 -19.90
CA GLN A 79 2.67 -0.37 -19.47
C GLN A 79 3.41 -1.24 -18.46
N THR A 80 4.70 -1.49 -18.70
CA THR A 80 5.50 -2.32 -17.81
C THR A 80 5.77 -1.56 -16.52
N GLU A 81 5.30 -2.08 -15.41
CA GLU A 81 5.60 -1.61 -14.05
C GLU A 81 6.15 -2.80 -13.27
N TYR A 82 7.28 -2.60 -12.60
CA TYR A 82 7.90 -3.66 -11.82
C TYR A 82 7.37 -3.64 -10.40
N GLY A 83 7.10 -4.85 -9.91
CA GLY A 83 6.73 -5.11 -8.53
C GLY A 83 7.89 -5.76 -7.79
N GLU A 84 7.60 -6.20 -6.59
CA GLU A 84 8.55 -6.81 -5.68
C GLU A 84 8.23 -8.31 -5.49
N ASP A 85 9.10 -9.01 -4.77
CA ASP A 85 8.87 -10.40 -4.42
C ASP A 85 8.04 -10.52 -3.13
N ASP A 86 6.73 -10.76 -3.27
CA ASP A 86 5.78 -10.93 -2.16
C ASP A 86 6.18 -12.04 -1.18
N LEU A 87 6.99 -13.01 -1.62
CA LEU A 87 7.44 -14.14 -0.81
C LEU A 87 8.91 -14.04 -0.42
N ALA A 88 9.54 -12.88 -0.57
CA ALA A 88 10.94 -12.68 -0.19
C ALA A 88 11.19 -13.07 1.26
N LEU A 89 10.28 -12.67 2.16
CA LEU A 89 10.38 -12.95 3.59
C LEU A 89 10.46 -14.46 3.90
N LEU A 90 9.78 -15.33 3.14
CA LEU A 90 9.78 -16.77 3.38
C LEU A 90 11.18 -17.39 3.18
N LYS A 91 12.08 -16.72 2.46
CA LYS A 91 13.45 -17.20 2.23
C LYS A 91 14.32 -17.11 3.46
N HIS A 92 13.96 -16.24 4.40
CA HIS A 92 14.75 -15.95 5.61
C HIS A 92 14.35 -16.78 6.81
N TYR A 93 13.13 -17.33 6.80
CA TYR A 93 12.59 -18.11 7.90
C TYR A 93 12.51 -19.58 7.49
N PRO A 94 13.04 -20.50 8.30
CA PRO A 94 13.12 -21.92 7.94
C PRO A 94 11.74 -22.59 7.78
N ASP A 95 10.72 -22.06 8.44
CA ASP A 95 9.35 -22.56 8.41
C ASP A 95 8.32 -21.46 8.76
N SER A 96 7.05 -21.72 8.45
CA SER A 96 5.91 -20.82 8.72
C SER A 96 5.76 -20.49 10.22
N GLN A 97 6.12 -21.40 11.12
CA GLN A 97 6.01 -21.18 12.56
C GLN A 97 7.03 -20.14 13.03
N THR A 98 8.27 -20.21 12.57
CA THR A 98 9.34 -19.26 12.91
C THR A 98 9.01 -17.85 12.42
N LEU A 99 8.40 -17.75 11.24
CA LEU A 99 7.88 -16.49 10.72
C LEU A 99 6.72 -15.95 11.57
N SER A 100 5.78 -16.81 11.98
CA SER A 100 4.67 -16.45 12.87
C SER A 100 5.16 -15.95 14.23
N ASP A 101 6.14 -16.64 14.82
CA ASP A 101 6.78 -16.23 16.06
C ASP A 101 7.52 -14.89 15.89
N THR A 102 8.13 -14.66 14.74
CA THR A 102 8.79 -13.38 14.41
C THR A 102 7.77 -12.23 14.33
N TYR A 103 6.63 -12.46 13.67
CA TYR A 103 5.54 -11.49 13.60
C TYR A 103 5.04 -11.09 15.00
N ILE A 104 4.72 -12.09 15.82
CA ILE A 104 4.17 -11.87 17.16
C ILE A 104 5.21 -11.23 18.12
N ASN A 105 6.46 -11.69 18.08
CA ASN A 105 7.51 -11.23 19.00
C ASN A 105 8.20 -9.94 18.56
N GLY A 106 8.00 -9.51 17.30
CA GLY A 106 8.47 -8.24 16.77
C GLY A 106 7.51 -7.06 17.00
N LEU A 107 6.29 -7.32 17.50
CA LEU A 107 5.30 -6.30 17.82
C LEU A 107 5.68 -5.52 19.09
N PHE A 108 5.65 -4.19 19.01
CA PHE A 108 5.79 -3.31 20.17
C PHE A 108 4.83 -2.12 20.07
N ILE A 109 4.60 -1.42 21.19
CA ILE A 109 3.65 -0.29 21.25
C ILE A 109 4.42 1.02 21.42
N LEU A 110 4.16 1.95 20.52
CA LEU A 110 4.57 3.34 20.66
C LEU A 110 3.43 4.16 21.21
N ARG A 111 3.77 5.08 22.11
CA ARG A 111 2.91 6.23 22.36
C ARG A 111 3.23 7.30 21.33
N ARG A 112 2.20 7.91 20.76
CA ARG A 112 2.32 9.14 19.97
C ARG A 112 1.83 10.33 20.77
N ASN A 113 2.61 11.41 20.78
CA ASN A 113 2.11 12.69 21.28
C ASN A 113 1.05 13.25 20.34
N ASN A 114 -0.15 13.41 20.87
CA ASN A 114 -1.21 14.20 20.25
C ASN A 114 -1.08 15.65 20.76
N SER A 115 -1.43 16.64 19.94
CA SER A 115 -1.53 18.04 20.39
C SER A 115 -2.71 18.29 21.34
N SER A 116 -3.54 17.27 21.58
CA SER A 116 -4.68 17.33 22.49
C SER A 116 -4.28 17.10 23.95
N ASP A 117 -4.82 17.92 24.85
CA ASP A 117 -4.63 17.78 26.29
C ASP A 117 -5.31 16.54 26.90
N TYR A 118 -6.29 15.95 26.20
CA TYR A 118 -7.12 14.88 26.72
C TYR A 118 -7.05 13.58 25.90
N LEU A 119 -6.17 13.49 24.89
CA LEU A 119 -5.97 12.27 24.10
C LEU A 119 -4.53 11.78 24.18
N THR A 120 -4.35 10.46 24.15
CA THR A 120 -3.03 9.84 23.99
C THR A 120 -3.15 8.64 23.08
N ASP A 121 -2.50 8.73 21.93
CA ASP A 121 -2.56 7.70 20.91
C ASP A 121 -1.50 6.63 21.16
N LEU A 122 -1.88 5.38 20.91
CA LEU A 122 -1.06 4.19 21.00
C LEU A 122 -1.03 3.54 19.62
N GLU A 123 0.17 3.40 19.07
CA GLU A 123 0.42 2.81 17.77
C GLU A 123 1.11 1.45 17.95
N PRO A 124 0.46 0.34 17.59
CA PRO A 124 1.11 -0.94 17.44
C PRO A 124 2.04 -0.93 16.21
N VAL A 125 3.32 -1.21 16.43
CA VAL A 125 4.32 -1.29 15.35
C VAL A 125 4.60 -2.75 15.03
N PHE A 126 4.17 -3.17 13.85
CA PHE A 126 4.37 -4.52 13.33
C PHE A 126 5.73 -4.67 12.62
N PRO A 127 6.36 -5.86 12.70
CA PRO A 127 7.64 -6.12 12.05
C PRO A 127 7.57 -6.15 10.52
N PHE A 128 6.42 -6.48 9.95
CA PHE A 128 6.19 -6.58 8.51
C PHE A 128 5.26 -5.46 8.05
N SER A 129 5.27 -5.10 6.77
CA SER A 129 4.34 -4.08 6.26
C SER A 129 2.91 -4.59 6.34
N SER A 130 1.95 -3.66 6.42
CA SER A 130 0.51 -3.97 6.35
C SER A 130 -0.01 -4.04 4.92
N SER A 131 0.81 -3.66 3.93
CA SER A 131 0.49 -3.72 2.51
C SER A 131 1.77 -3.74 1.66
N GLY A 132 1.66 -4.30 0.47
CA GLY A 132 2.75 -4.39 -0.50
C GLY A 132 3.69 -5.56 -0.20
N ALA A 133 4.85 -5.56 -0.85
CA ALA A 133 5.79 -6.64 -0.65
C ALA A 133 6.42 -6.59 0.74
N SER A 134 6.71 -7.77 1.26
CA SER A 134 7.03 -7.98 2.69
C SER A 134 5.84 -7.88 3.64
N GLU A 135 4.59 -7.91 3.13
CA GLU A 135 3.40 -8.10 3.95
C GLU A 135 3.42 -9.48 4.62
N PHE A 136 2.93 -9.55 5.86
CA PHE A 136 2.84 -10.82 6.56
C PHE A 136 1.76 -11.71 5.92
N PRO A 137 2.11 -12.88 5.34
CA PRO A 137 1.23 -13.56 4.39
C PRO A 137 0.22 -14.51 5.06
N PHE A 138 0.24 -14.63 6.40
CA PHE A 138 -0.61 -15.60 7.10
C PHE A 138 -1.82 -14.93 7.73
N PRO A 139 -3.01 -15.57 7.70
CA PRO A 139 -4.18 -15.08 8.41
C PRO A 139 -3.88 -14.87 9.88
N HIS A 140 -4.27 -13.71 10.40
CA HIS A 140 -4.02 -13.34 11.77
C HIS A 140 -5.11 -12.40 12.30
N THR A 141 -5.28 -12.39 13.62
CA THR A 141 -6.17 -11.46 14.32
C THR A 141 -5.48 -10.91 15.54
N LEU A 142 -5.79 -9.64 15.85
CA LEU A 142 -5.30 -8.94 17.02
C LEU A 142 -6.49 -8.34 17.77
N GLU A 143 -6.63 -8.69 19.04
CA GLU A 143 -7.72 -8.21 19.89
C GLU A 143 -7.16 -7.52 21.12
N TRP A 144 -7.39 -6.21 21.22
CA TRP A 144 -7.01 -5.43 22.40
C TRP A 144 -8.03 -5.59 23.53
N GLN A 145 -7.53 -5.67 24.76
CA GLN A 145 -8.35 -5.96 25.94
C GLN A 145 -8.33 -4.83 26.95
N SER A 146 -7.15 -4.29 27.27
CA SER A 146 -7.03 -3.21 28.24
C SER A 146 -5.69 -2.50 28.18
N VAL A 147 -5.64 -1.30 28.73
CA VAL A 147 -4.42 -0.56 29.01
C VAL A 147 -4.26 -0.36 30.52
N THR A 148 -3.05 -0.57 31.03
CA THR A 148 -2.66 -0.21 32.39
C THR A 148 -1.98 1.14 32.38
N LEU A 149 -2.41 2.05 33.26
CA LEU A 149 -1.88 3.39 33.42
C LEU A 149 -0.82 3.45 34.53
N SER A 150 -0.05 4.54 34.59
CA SER A 150 1.04 4.75 35.54
C SER A 150 0.60 4.77 37.01
N ASN A 151 -0.67 5.08 37.26
CA ASN A 151 -1.31 4.99 38.58
C ASN A 151 -1.86 3.59 38.91
N GLN A 152 -1.55 2.57 38.10
CA GLN A 152 -2.03 1.18 38.19
C GLN A 152 -3.52 0.98 37.87
N GLN A 153 -4.22 2.02 37.40
CA GLN A 153 -5.58 1.87 36.88
C GLN A 153 -5.55 1.04 35.59
N VAL A 154 -6.48 0.10 35.49
CA VAL A 154 -6.72 -0.69 34.27
C VAL A 154 -7.97 -0.16 33.60
N VAL A 155 -7.83 0.24 32.33
CA VAL A 155 -8.92 0.74 31.49
C VAL A 155 -9.20 -0.32 30.42
N THR A 156 -10.43 -0.84 30.39
CA THR A 156 -10.85 -1.86 29.42
C THR A 156 -11.13 -1.25 28.06
N PHE A 157 -10.82 -2.00 27.01
CA PHE A 157 -11.14 -1.63 25.64
C PHE A 157 -12.65 -1.52 25.43
N GLN A 158 -13.05 -0.54 24.61
CA GLN A 158 -14.42 -0.29 24.16
C GLN A 158 -14.41 -0.14 22.63
N ASN A 159 -15.40 -0.71 21.95
CA ASN A 159 -15.48 -0.66 20.49
C ASN A 159 -15.66 0.76 19.94
N GLU A 160 -16.28 1.63 20.73
CA GLU A 160 -16.56 3.01 20.37
C GLU A 160 -16.29 3.91 21.56
N TRP A 161 -15.83 5.13 21.28
CA TRP A 161 -15.69 6.17 22.28
C TRP A 161 -17.05 6.79 22.63
N SER A 162 -17.24 7.14 23.91
CA SER A 162 -18.41 7.84 24.41
C SER A 162 -18.05 9.19 25.03
N GLU A 163 -18.55 10.29 24.47
CA GLU A 163 -18.48 11.63 25.08
C GLU A 163 -19.14 11.71 26.45
N THR A 164 -20.11 10.83 26.71
CA THR A 164 -20.93 10.87 27.93
C THR A 164 -20.37 10.04 29.07
N ASP A 165 -19.37 9.19 28.82
CA ASP A 165 -18.69 8.42 29.86
C ASP A 165 -17.66 9.33 30.55
N PRO A 166 -17.82 9.61 31.86
CA PRO A 166 -16.93 10.50 32.60
C PRO A 166 -15.58 9.86 32.96
N GLY A 167 -15.33 8.60 32.60
CA GLY A 167 -14.10 7.87 32.87
C GLY A 167 -13.02 8.03 31.79
N ILE A 168 -11.81 7.55 32.12
CA ILE A 168 -10.76 7.33 31.10
C ILE A 168 -11.20 6.14 30.25
N GLN A 169 -11.13 6.28 28.94
CA GLN A 169 -11.57 5.27 27.97
C GLN A 169 -10.40 4.82 27.09
N LEU A 170 -10.47 3.58 26.60
CA LEU A 170 -9.60 3.02 25.59
C LEU A 170 -10.48 2.56 24.42
N SER A 171 -10.25 3.11 23.24
CA SER A 171 -11.04 2.79 22.04
C SER A 171 -10.14 2.80 20.79
N PRO A 172 -10.63 2.32 19.64
CA PRO A 172 -9.98 2.58 18.36
C PRO A 172 -9.73 4.07 18.17
N SER A 173 -8.63 4.41 17.51
CA SER A 173 -8.28 5.79 17.21
C SER A 173 -9.21 6.36 16.14
N SER A 174 -9.80 7.52 16.41
CA SER A 174 -10.53 8.29 15.39
C SER A 174 -9.61 9.14 14.52
N ALA A 175 -8.33 9.27 14.90
CA ALA A 175 -7.36 10.12 14.22
C ALA A 175 -6.67 9.43 13.03
N ASN A 176 -6.70 8.09 12.97
CA ASN A 176 -6.04 7.33 11.91
C ASN A 176 -6.97 6.28 11.28
N VAL A 177 -7.84 6.73 10.38
CA VAL A 177 -8.76 5.84 9.63
C VAL A 177 -7.99 4.85 8.74
N SER A 178 -6.71 5.13 8.43
CA SER A 178 -5.84 4.26 7.64
C SER A 178 -5.19 3.11 8.42
N ASN A 179 -5.19 3.14 9.76
CA ASN A 179 -4.68 2.03 10.57
C ASN A 179 -5.69 1.61 11.65
N PRO A 180 -6.48 0.54 11.42
CA PRO A 180 -7.56 0.14 12.33
C PRO A 180 -7.06 -0.36 13.70
N ASP A 181 -5.78 -0.71 13.82
CA ASP A 181 -5.18 -1.20 15.06
C ASP A 181 -4.70 -0.09 16.00
N ASP A 182 -4.66 1.16 15.53
CA ASP A 182 -4.30 2.30 16.37
C ASP A 182 -5.38 2.53 17.43
N LEU A 183 -4.94 2.84 18.65
CA LEU A 183 -5.82 3.06 19.79
C LEU A 183 -5.65 4.47 20.33
N THR A 184 -6.68 4.96 21.00
CA THR A 184 -6.62 6.22 21.74
C THR A 184 -7.06 6.00 23.18
N VAL A 185 -6.25 6.51 24.11
CA VAL A 185 -6.63 6.69 25.51
C VAL A 185 -7.23 8.08 25.65
N THR A 186 -8.52 8.15 25.95
CA THR A 186 -9.25 9.40 26.12
C THR A 186 -9.44 9.69 27.59
N TYR A 187 -8.97 10.86 28.03
CA TYR A 187 -9.16 11.35 29.39
C TYR A 187 -10.43 12.20 29.48
N PRO A 188 -11.07 12.27 30.67
CA PRO A 188 -12.25 13.08 30.87
C PRO A 188 -11.97 14.56 30.54
N PHE A 189 -12.72 15.11 29.59
CA PHE A 189 -12.68 16.53 29.25
C PHE A 189 -13.76 17.28 30.04
N THR A 190 -13.37 18.33 30.76
CA THR A 190 -14.31 19.23 31.43
C THR A 190 -14.13 20.63 30.85
N ASP A 191 -15.18 21.17 30.23
CA ASP A 191 -15.13 22.49 29.61
C ASP A 191 -14.70 23.56 30.63
N GLY A 192 -13.68 24.34 30.28
CA GLY A 192 -13.05 25.34 31.15
C GLY A 192 -12.04 24.83 32.18
N ILE A 193 -11.73 23.53 32.23
CA ILE A 193 -10.66 22.96 33.06
C ILE A 193 -9.67 22.22 32.15
N GLU A 194 -8.62 22.93 31.73
CA GLU A 194 -7.49 22.34 31.00
C GLU A 194 -6.53 21.67 31.99
N ILE A 195 -6.50 20.33 31.99
CA ILE A 195 -5.46 19.56 32.68
C ILE A 195 -4.48 19.12 31.60
N GLN A 196 -3.24 19.58 31.70
CA GLN A 196 -2.18 19.17 30.78
C GLN A 196 -2.08 17.64 30.74
N ASN A 197 -2.02 17.08 29.54
CA ASN A 197 -1.93 15.62 29.35
C ASN A 197 -0.79 15.01 30.20
N SER A 198 0.35 15.70 30.31
CA SER A 198 1.51 15.28 31.10
C SER A 198 1.24 15.04 32.59
N GLN A 199 0.16 15.61 33.14
CA GLN A 199 -0.27 15.43 34.52
C GLN A 199 -1.29 14.29 34.69
N GLN A 200 -1.81 13.74 33.58
CA GLN A 200 -2.72 12.60 33.58
C GLN A 200 -1.95 11.28 33.81
N PRO A 201 -2.61 10.22 34.31
CA PRO A 201 -2.01 8.89 34.41
C PRO A 201 -1.68 8.32 33.03
N GLN A 202 -0.41 8.15 32.73
CA GLN A 202 0.08 7.78 31.40
C GLN A 202 -0.08 6.28 31.11
N PRO A 203 -0.38 5.86 29.88
CA PRO A 203 -0.38 4.44 29.52
C PRO A 203 1.03 3.86 29.63
N VAL A 204 1.17 2.73 30.31
CA VAL A 204 2.47 2.06 30.51
C VAL A 204 2.51 0.63 29.97
N MET A 205 1.35 0.01 29.79
CA MET A 205 1.27 -1.38 29.33
C MET A 205 -0.05 -1.67 28.64
N LEU A 206 0.02 -2.23 27.44
CA LEU A 206 -1.13 -2.65 26.66
C LEU A 206 -1.28 -4.17 26.71
N GLN A 207 -2.50 -4.65 26.87
CA GLN A 207 -2.86 -6.06 26.94
C GLN A 207 -3.81 -6.42 25.81
N GLY A 208 -3.58 -7.57 25.20
CA GLY A 208 -4.38 -8.08 24.11
C GLY A 208 -4.14 -9.56 23.87
N THR A 209 -4.70 -10.10 22.81
CA THR A 209 -4.43 -11.46 22.32
C THR A 209 -4.17 -11.39 20.84
N VAL A 210 -3.15 -12.11 20.38
CA VAL A 210 -2.89 -12.32 18.95
C VAL A 210 -3.09 -13.79 18.61
N GLU A 211 -3.71 -14.03 17.47
CA GLU A 211 -3.82 -15.34 16.84
C GLU A 211 -3.20 -15.29 15.45
N VAL A 212 -2.38 -16.28 15.11
CA VAL A 212 -1.80 -16.46 13.78
C VAL A 212 -2.05 -17.89 13.33
N VAL A 213 -2.49 -18.04 12.09
CA VAL A 213 -2.76 -19.34 11.46
C VAL A 213 -1.68 -19.62 10.41
N ALA A 214 -0.70 -20.43 10.77
CA ALA A 214 0.40 -20.78 9.87
C ALA A 214 0.02 -21.99 8.99
N PRO A 215 0.27 -21.93 7.67
CA PRO A 215 0.12 -23.10 6.80
C PRO A 215 1.23 -24.10 7.09
N ALA A 216 0.94 -25.39 6.93
CA ALA A 216 1.93 -26.44 7.16
C ALA A 216 3.09 -26.41 6.17
N ASN A 217 2.84 -25.92 4.96
CA ASN A 217 3.85 -25.74 3.93
C ASN A 217 3.44 -24.64 2.93
N VAL A 218 4.41 -24.13 2.20
CA VAL A 218 4.18 -23.30 1.00
C VAL A 218 4.73 -24.07 -0.20
N VAL A 219 3.86 -24.39 -1.16
CA VAL A 219 4.22 -25.18 -2.35
C VAL A 219 4.39 -24.23 -3.53
N HIS A 220 5.53 -24.32 -4.23
CA HIS A 220 5.90 -23.39 -5.28
C HIS A 220 5.95 -24.07 -6.67
N PHE A 221 5.24 -23.50 -7.63
CA PHE A 221 5.22 -23.93 -9.02
C PHE A 221 5.78 -22.82 -9.91
N ASN A 222 6.81 -23.15 -10.68
CA ASN A 222 7.35 -22.26 -11.71
C ASN A 222 6.80 -22.73 -13.06
N LEU A 223 6.00 -21.90 -13.73
CA LEU A 223 5.25 -22.21 -14.93
C LEU A 223 5.63 -21.27 -16.08
N THR A 224 5.52 -21.78 -17.30
CA THR A 224 5.83 -21.05 -18.54
C THR A 224 4.75 -21.31 -19.59
N ALA A 225 4.86 -20.67 -20.76
CA ALA A 225 3.97 -20.94 -21.90
C ALA A 225 3.90 -22.42 -22.31
N LYS A 226 4.92 -23.23 -21.99
CA LYS A 226 4.94 -24.68 -22.28
C LYS A 226 4.00 -25.48 -21.38
N ASP A 227 3.67 -24.94 -20.21
CA ASP A 227 2.82 -25.59 -19.22
C ASP A 227 1.32 -25.32 -19.47
N VAL A 228 0.96 -24.48 -20.44
CA VAL A 228 -0.43 -24.17 -20.79
C VAL A 228 -1.18 -25.46 -21.16
N GLY A 229 -2.35 -25.64 -20.57
CA GLY A 229 -3.19 -26.83 -20.69
C GLY A 229 -2.73 -28.05 -19.89
N HIS A 230 -1.63 -27.93 -19.13
CA HIS A 230 -1.10 -29.03 -18.32
C HIS A 230 -1.32 -28.78 -16.82
N THR A 231 -1.57 -29.87 -16.10
CA THR A 231 -1.63 -29.88 -14.64
C THR A 231 -0.29 -30.34 -14.07
N ARG A 232 0.25 -29.60 -13.11
CA ARG A 232 1.40 -29.98 -12.30
C ARG A 232 0.92 -30.27 -10.88
N THR A 233 1.46 -31.34 -10.28
CA THR A 233 1.06 -31.79 -8.95
C THR A 233 2.29 -31.97 -8.08
N GLU A 234 2.22 -31.44 -6.86
CA GLU A 234 3.21 -31.64 -5.81
C GLU A 234 2.49 -31.95 -4.49
N GLY A 235 2.73 -33.16 -3.96
CA GLY A 235 1.98 -33.67 -2.82
C GLY A 235 0.48 -33.76 -3.13
N THR A 236 -0.34 -33.04 -2.37
CA THR A 236 -1.80 -32.99 -2.53
C THR A 236 -2.27 -31.77 -3.33
N ILE A 237 -1.36 -30.86 -3.69
CA ILE A 237 -1.68 -29.63 -4.40
C ILE A 237 -1.43 -29.84 -5.89
N SER A 238 -2.43 -29.46 -6.70
CA SER A 238 -2.33 -29.47 -8.16
C SER A 238 -2.67 -28.10 -8.72
N VAL A 239 -1.85 -27.61 -9.64
CA VAL A 239 -2.03 -26.35 -10.37
C VAL A 239 -2.12 -26.64 -11.86
N THR A 240 -3.16 -26.12 -12.50
CA THR A 240 -3.34 -26.18 -13.95
C THR A 240 -3.23 -24.77 -14.52
N LEU A 241 -2.29 -24.57 -15.46
CA LEU A 241 -2.22 -23.31 -16.22
C LEU A 241 -3.21 -23.39 -17.38
N LEU A 242 -4.37 -22.75 -17.24
CA LEU A 242 -5.44 -22.78 -18.23
C LEU A 242 -5.09 -21.92 -19.46
N ALA A 243 -4.55 -20.73 -19.22
CA ALA A 243 -4.12 -19.82 -20.27
C ALA A 243 -2.97 -18.93 -19.79
N LEU A 244 -2.10 -18.55 -20.72
CA LEU A 244 -1.07 -17.53 -20.52
C LEU A 244 -1.11 -16.57 -21.70
N GLY A 245 -1.61 -15.36 -21.45
CA GLY A 245 -1.59 -14.25 -22.39
C GLY A 245 -0.30 -13.43 -22.27
N ASN A 246 -0.24 -12.29 -22.97
CA ASN A 246 0.91 -11.40 -22.89
C ASN A 246 1.09 -10.83 -21.48
N ASN A 247 0.01 -10.38 -20.85
CA ASN A 247 0.02 -9.73 -19.53
C ASN A 247 -0.98 -10.35 -18.54
N PHE A 248 -1.46 -11.57 -18.80
CA PHE A 248 -2.36 -12.26 -17.88
C PHE A 248 -2.09 -13.76 -17.83
N ALA A 249 -2.45 -14.38 -16.71
CA ALA A 249 -2.47 -15.83 -16.54
C ALA A 249 -3.82 -16.29 -15.97
N GLU A 250 -4.31 -17.44 -16.43
CA GLU A 250 -5.47 -18.12 -15.87
C GLU A 250 -5.00 -19.43 -15.25
N VAL A 251 -5.23 -19.60 -13.95
CA VAL A 251 -4.85 -20.79 -13.21
C VAL A 251 -6.04 -21.39 -12.49
N GLU A 252 -6.04 -22.72 -12.40
CA GLU A 252 -6.94 -23.46 -11.53
C GLU A 252 -6.13 -24.31 -10.56
N ILE A 253 -6.52 -24.26 -9.29
CA ILE A 253 -5.79 -24.90 -8.20
C ILE A 253 -6.74 -25.81 -7.46
N SER A 254 -6.26 -26.98 -7.10
CA SER A 254 -6.99 -27.91 -6.26
C SER A 254 -6.08 -28.51 -5.20
N ASN A 255 -6.62 -28.70 -4.00
CA ASN A 255 -5.99 -29.50 -2.97
C ASN A 255 -6.83 -30.77 -2.77
N SER A 256 -6.23 -31.94 -2.98
CA SER A 256 -6.92 -33.22 -2.76
C SER A 256 -7.11 -33.52 -1.27
N ALA A 257 -6.36 -32.85 -0.40
CA ALA A 257 -6.57 -32.93 1.05
C ALA A 257 -7.61 -31.88 1.49
N PRO A 258 -8.52 -32.23 2.41
CA PRO A 258 -9.44 -31.26 2.97
C PRO A 258 -8.68 -30.23 3.82
N VAL A 259 -9.20 -29.01 3.87
CA VAL A 259 -8.76 -27.97 4.81
C VAL A 259 -8.91 -28.48 6.25
N ALA A 260 -7.94 -28.17 7.11
CA ALA A 260 -7.96 -28.58 8.51
C ALA A 260 -9.22 -28.05 9.23
N GLU A 261 -9.82 -28.88 10.09
CA GLU A 261 -11.10 -28.57 10.76
C GLU A 261 -11.05 -27.23 11.53
N GLN A 262 -9.90 -26.93 12.13
CA GLN A 262 -9.71 -25.76 12.98
C GLN A 262 -9.76 -24.43 12.22
N VAL A 263 -9.57 -24.46 10.90
CA VAL A 263 -9.48 -23.26 10.03
C VAL A 263 -10.52 -23.29 8.91
N ARG A 264 -11.44 -24.26 8.92
CA ARG A 264 -12.44 -24.45 7.88
C ARG A 264 -13.32 -23.23 7.67
N ASP A 265 -13.68 -22.55 8.76
CA ASP A 265 -14.61 -21.41 8.73
C ASP A 265 -13.87 -20.07 8.58
N LEU A 266 -12.53 -20.09 8.43
CA LEU A 266 -11.75 -18.89 8.20
C LEU A 266 -11.73 -18.53 6.71
N PRO A 267 -11.82 -17.23 6.38
CA PRO A 267 -11.63 -16.76 5.00
C PRO A 267 -10.15 -16.87 4.64
N LEU A 268 -9.75 -17.99 4.03
CA LEU A 268 -8.38 -18.25 3.61
C LEU A 268 -8.19 -17.87 2.13
N ASP A 269 -7.18 -17.05 1.83
CA ASP A 269 -6.65 -16.88 0.48
C ASP A 269 -5.30 -17.60 0.38
N PRO A 270 -5.27 -18.86 -0.08
CA PRO A 270 -4.05 -19.64 -0.07
C PRO A 270 -3.14 -19.33 -1.26
N LEU A 271 -3.50 -18.39 -2.15
CA LEU A 271 -2.91 -18.30 -3.48
C LEU A 271 -2.14 -16.99 -3.68
N ILE A 272 -0.85 -17.12 -3.96
CA ILE A 272 0.03 -16.02 -4.34
C ILE A 272 0.56 -16.31 -5.74
N ILE A 273 0.25 -15.44 -6.71
CA ILE A 273 0.64 -15.62 -8.11
C ILE A 273 1.43 -14.41 -8.55
N GLN A 274 2.72 -14.59 -8.81
CA GLN A 274 3.60 -13.53 -9.29
C GLN A 274 4.05 -13.84 -10.72
N ALA A 275 4.48 -12.82 -11.45
CA ALA A 275 5.02 -12.99 -12.79
C ALA A 275 6.35 -12.26 -12.94
N ARG A 276 7.20 -12.78 -13.82
CA ARG A 276 8.46 -12.16 -14.21
C ARG A 276 8.51 -11.94 -15.71
N ASP A 277 9.19 -10.88 -16.10
CA ASP A 277 9.50 -10.60 -17.49
C ASP A 277 10.79 -11.31 -17.94
N THR A 278 11.21 -11.03 -19.18
CA THR A 278 12.45 -11.60 -19.76
C THR A 278 13.74 -11.16 -19.06
N SER A 279 13.71 -10.05 -18.31
CA SER A 279 14.86 -9.60 -17.49
C SER A 279 14.94 -10.35 -16.16
N GLY A 280 13.87 -11.04 -15.77
CA GLY A 280 13.73 -11.74 -14.50
C GLY A 280 13.22 -10.86 -13.35
N GLN A 281 12.80 -9.63 -13.65
CA GLN A 281 12.19 -8.72 -12.68
C GLN A 281 10.72 -9.08 -12.47
N PHE A 282 10.23 -8.92 -11.23
CA PHE A 282 8.83 -9.14 -10.91
C PHE A 282 7.95 -8.03 -11.50
N LEU A 283 6.79 -8.40 -12.01
CA LEU A 283 5.81 -7.47 -12.57
C LEU A 283 4.77 -7.08 -11.52
N SER A 284 4.38 -5.81 -11.51
CA SER A 284 3.29 -5.33 -10.65
C SER A 284 1.95 -5.92 -11.06
N HIS A 285 1.08 -6.17 -10.07
CA HIS A 285 -0.27 -6.62 -10.30
C HIS A 285 -1.15 -5.49 -10.84
N ALA A 286 -1.91 -5.78 -11.91
CA ALA A 286 -2.95 -4.90 -12.42
C ALA A 286 -4.33 -5.23 -11.81
N GLY A 287 -4.56 -6.48 -11.41
CA GLY A 287 -5.78 -6.94 -10.76
C GLY A 287 -6.07 -8.42 -11.03
N ALA A 288 -7.12 -8.95 -10.39
CA ALA A 288 -7.49 -10.37 -10.52
C ALA A 288 -9.00 -10.62 -10.50
N ILE A 289 -9.41 -11.67 -11.22
CA ILE A 289 -10.78 -12.16 -11.33
C ILE A 289 -10.80 -13.62 -10.86
N ASN A 290 -11.49 -13.90 -9.75
CA ASN A 290 -11.48 -15.22 -9.10
C ASN A 290 -12.73 -16.06 -9.44
N GLN A 291 -13.54 -15.63 -10.41
CA GLN A 291 -14.69 -16.38 -10.90
C GLN A 291 -14.50 -16.79 -12.35
N ASN A 292 -14.60 -18.10 -12.58
CA ASN A 292 -14.63 -18.65 -13.92
C ASN A 292 -16.01 -18.41 -14.59
N ALA A 293 -16.12 -18.79 -15.87
CA ALA A 293 -17.35 -18.57 -16.64
C ALA A 293 -18.56 -19.37 -16.11
N GLU A 294 -18.32 -20.57 -15.56
CA GLU A 294 -19.37 -21.43 -15.02
C GLU A 294 -19.95 -20.87 -13.70
N GLN A 295 -19.09 -20.38 -12.81
CA GLN A 295 -19.47 -19.67 -11.59
C GLN A 295 -20.31 -18.44 -11.89
N LEU A 296 -19.88 -17.64 -12.86
CA LEU A 296 -20.63 -16.46 -13.30
C LEU A 296 -22.02 -16.84 -13.82
N ALA A 297 -22.12 -17.87 -14.66
CA ALA A 297 -23.40 -18.36 -15.15
C ALA A 297 -24.31 -18.85 -14.00
N PHE A 298 -23.74 -19.52 -13.00
CA PHE A 298 -24.46 -19.95 -11.80
C PHE A 298 -25.03 -18.76 -11.01
N TYR A 299 -24.21 -17.74 -10.72
CA TYR A 299 -24.67 -16.54 -9.99
C TYR A 299 -25.71 -15.74 -10.79
N GLN A 300 -25.54 -15.62 -12.11
CA GLN A 300 -26.54 -15.01 -12.98
C GLN A 300 -27.87 -15.76 -12.96
N GLN A 301 -27.83 -17.10 -12.90
CA GLN A 301 -29.03 -17.92 -12.76
C GLN A 301 -29.72 -17.70 -11.41
N GLN A 302 -28.96 -17.56 -10.31
CA GLN A 302 -29.53 -17.24 -9.00
C GLN A 302 -30.21 -15.87 -8.99
N LEU A 303 -29.54 -14.83 -9.52
CA LEU A 303 -30.12 -13.51 -9.66
C LEU A 303 -31.42 -13.53 -10.47
N ALA A 304 -31.42 -14.22 -11.62
CA ALA A 304 -32.60 -14.35 -12.47
C ALA A 304 -33.76 -15.10 -11.79
N ARG A 305 -33.49 -15.94 -10.78
CA ARG A 305 -34.51 -16.60 -9.96
C ARG A 305 -35.04 -15.71 -8.85
N MET A 306 -34.17 -14.95 -8.19
CA MET A 306 -34.56 -13.96 -7.19
C MET A 306 -35.50 -12.93 -7.80
N LEU A 307 -35.17 -12.40 -8.99
CA LEU A 307 -36.01 -11.45 -9.74
C LEU A 307 -37.40 -11.97 -10.14
N LYS A 308 -37.66 -13.28 -10.04
CA LYS A 308 -38.98 -13.89 -10.31
C LYS A 308 -39.83 -14.05 -9.05
N GLN A 309 -39.24 -13.88 -7.86
CA GLN A 309 -39.98 -13.94 -6.61
C GLN A 309 -40.69 -12.62 -6.35
N THR A 310 -41.82 -12.70 -5.63
CA THR A 310 -42.54 -11.51 -5.16
C THR A 310 -42.22 -11.18 -3.71
N GLU A 311 -41.80 -12.18 -2.92
CA GLU A 311 -41.50 -12.07 -1.49
C GLU A 311 -40.32 -12.97 -1.13
N TRP A 312 -39.53 -12.58 -0.13
CA TRP A 312 -38.51 -13.45 0.43
C TRP A 312 -39.10 -14.49 1.39
N SER A 313 -38.62 -15.73 1.33
CA SER A 313 -39.04 -16.79 2.25
C SER A 313 -37.85 -17.58 2.77
N ALA A 314 -37.94 -18.07 4.01
CA ALA A 314 -36.90 -18.91 4.61
C ALA A 314 -36.62 -20.17 3.77
N SER A 315 -37.64 -20.77 3.16
CA SER A 315 -37.48 -21.92 2.26
C SER A 315 -36.72 -21.57 0.98
N PHE A 316 -36.94 -20.37 0.44
CA PHE A 316 -36.22 -19.92 -0.75
C PHE A 316 -34.76 -19.60 -0.42
N ALA A 317 -34.51 -18.91 0.71
CA ALA A 317 -33.16 -18.67 1.22
C ALA A 317 -32.38 -19.98 1.40
N GLN A 318 -32.99 -20.97 2.06
CA GLN A 318 -32.36 -22.29 2.25
C GLN A 318 -32.08 -22.98 0.91
N GLN A 319 -32.99 -22.86 -0.06
CA GLN A 319 -32.77 -23.45 -1.38
C GLN A 319 -31.58 -22.81 -2.10
N LEU A 320 -31.42 -21.49 -2.02
CA LEU A 320 -30.28 -20.79 -2.62
C LEU A 320 -28.96 -21.23 -1.97
N ASP A 321 -28.92 -21.32 -0.64
CA ASP A 321 -27.77 -21.78 0.14
C ASP A 321 -27.41 -23.24 -0.20
N ASP A 322 -28.40 -24.15 -0.20
CA ASP A 322 -28.19 -25.56 -0.55
C ASP A 322 -27.64 -25.72 -1.98
N GLU A 323 -28.14 -24.92 -2.94
CA GLU A 323 -27.68 -24.93 -4.33
C GLU A 323 -26.26 -24.38 -4.46
N GLN A 324 -25.92 -23.32 -3.73
CA GLN A 324 -24.57 -22.77 -3.69
C GLN A 324 -23.59 -23.79 -3.10
N GLN A 325 -23.90 -24.36 -1.94
CA GLN A 325 -23.06 -25.40 -1.33
C GLN A 325 -22.90 -26.62 -2.25
N ALA A 326 -23.96 -27.02 -2.96
CA ALA A 326 -23.90 -28.11 -3.92
C ALA A 326 -23.02 -27.75 -5.15
N PHE A 327 -23.05 -26.50 -5.59
CA PHE A 327 -22.18 -25.99 -6.65
C PHE A 327 -20.71 -26.01 -6.22
N GLU A 328 -20.40 -25.48 -5.04
CA GLU A 328 -19.04 -25.42 -4.48
C GLU A 328 -18.45 -26.81 -4.25
N ARG A 329 -19.24 -27.77 -3.74
CA ARG A 329 -18.79 -29.17 -3.58
C ARG A 329 -18.43 -29.86 -4.89
N LYS A 330 -19.02 -29.45 -6.02
CA LYS A 330 -18.69 -29.98 -7.36
C LYS A 330 -17.48 -29.30 -7.98
N HIS A 331 -17.13 -28.10 -7.50
CA HIS A 331 -16.04 -27.28 -7.98
C HIS A 331 -15.07 -26.96 -6.84
N PRO A 332 -14.37 -27.98 -6.30
CA PRO A 332 -13.43 -27.79 -5.19
C PRO A 332 -12.20 -26.96 -5.61
N GLY A 333 -12.04 -26.69 -6.90
CA GLY A 333 -10.98 -25.86 -7.44
C GLY A 333 -11.17 -24.37 -7.12
N GLN A 334 -10.05 -23.70 -6.92
CA GLN A 334 -9.96 -22.24 -6.91
C GLN A 334 -9.44 -21.78 -8.26
N TYR A 335 -10.21 -20.91 -8.91
CA TYR A 335 -9.84 -20.29 -10.17
C TYR A 335 -9.33 -18.88 -9.90
N SER A 336 -8.27 -18.48 -10.59
CA SER A 336 -7.85 -17.09 -10.64
C SER A 336 -7.34 -16.71 -12.02
N LYS A 337 -7.82 -15.57 -12.51
CA LYS A 337 -7.24 -14.87 -13.66
C LYS A 337 -6.57 -13.61 -13.18
N VAL A 338 -5.25 -13.57 -13.25
CA VAL A 338 -4.43 -12.46 -12.77
C VAL A 338 -3.86 -11.69 -13.95
N TYR A 339 -3.90 -10.36 -13.86
CA TYR A 339 -3.34 -9.43 -14.82
C TYR A 339 -2.13 -8.72 -14.23
N PHE A 340 -1.12 -8.50 -15.07
CA PHE A 340 0.15 -7.88 -14.70
C PHE A 340 0.41 -6.64 -15.55
N LYS A 341 1.20 -5.72 -15.00
CA LYS A 341 1.71 -4.54 -15.68
C LYS A 341 3.00 -4.89 -16.43
N GLY A 342 2.87 -5.61 -17.55
CA GLY A 342 4.03 -6.00 -18.38
C GLY A 342 3.85 -7.33 -19.09
N ALA A 343 4.84 -7.70 -19.91
CA ALA A 343 4.85 -8.97 -20.62
C ALA A 343 5.41 -10.10 -19.75
N ILE A 344 4.68 -11.23 -19.67
CA ILE A 344 5.03 -12.38 -18.83
C ILE A 344 5.95 -13.34 -19.60
N GLU A 345 7.11 -13.63 -19.03
CA GLU A 345 7.99 -14.72 -19.46
C GLU A 345 7.79 -15.96 -18.56
N GLN A 346 7.70 -15.74 -17.25
CA GLN A 346 7.58 -16.79 -16.24
C GLN A 346 6.49 -16.44 -15.22
N LEU A 347 5.74 -17.46 -14.80
CA LEU A 347 4.71 -17.37 -13.77
C LEU A 347 5.12 -18.19 -12.54
N ASP A 348 5.16 -17.55 -11.39
CA ASP A 348 5.47 -18.17 -10.10
C ASP A 348 4.15 -18.29 -9.31
N VAL A 349 3.65 -19.52 -9.15
CA VAL A 349 2.41 -19.83 -8.41
C VAL A 349 2.77 -20.49 -7.10
N SER A 350 2.42 -19.85 -5.98
CA SER A 350 2.67 -20.35 -4.63
C SER A 350 1.36 -20.60 -3.90
N VAL A 351 1.26 -21.75 -3.23
CA VAL A 351 0.05 -22.19 -2.53
C VAL A 351 0.37 -22.44 -1.05
N LEU A 352 -0.31 -21.71 -0.17
CA LEU A 352 -0.30 -21.91 1.28
C LEU A 352 -1.15 -23.14 1.63
N ASP A 353 -0.51 -24.22 2.07
CA ASP A 353 -1.19 -25.48 2.36
C ASP A 353 -1.79 -25.50 3.78
N PHE A 354 -3.09 -25.23 3.87
CA PHE A 354 -3.88 -25.32 5.10
C PHE A 354 -4.56 -26.69 5.30
N SER A 355 -4.14 -27.75 4.58
CA SER A 355 -4.59 -29.13 4.87
C SER A 355 -4.18 -29.58 6.28
N ARG A 356 -3.12 -28.98 6.80
CA ARG A 356 -2.74 -28.91 8.21
C ARG A 356 -2.40 -27.44 8.51
N ALA A 357 -2.79 -26.95 9.68
CA ALA A 357 -2.50 -25.59 10.10
C ALA A 357 -2.05 -25.58 11.57
N ASP A 358 -1.05 -24.76 11.87
CA ASP A 358 -0.59 -24.50 13.23
C ASP A 358 -1.17 -23.16 13.69
N ILE A 359 -2.01 -23.19 14.72
CA ILE A 359 -2.64 -22.00 15.28
C ILE A 359 -1.86 -21.56 16.52
N THR A 360 -1.22 -20.41 16.43
CA THR A 360 -0.49 -19.80 17.54
C THR A 360 -1.36 -18.73 18.19
N ARG A 361 -1.76 -18.96 19.44
CA ARG A 361 -2.47 -17.98 20.28
C ARG A 361 -1.55 -17.48 21.38
N LYS A 362 -1.35 -16.17 21.46
CA LYS A 362 -0.51 -15.56 22.50
C LYS A 362 -1.20 -14.39 23.17
N ALA A 363 -1.26 -14.45 24.51
CA ALA A 363 -1.60 -13.28 25.31
C ALA A 363 -0.45 -12.27 25.24
N LEU A 364 -0.78 -11.04 24.86
CA LEU A 364 0.14 -9.92 24.74
C LEU A 364 0.15 -9.11 26.02
N LYS A 365 1.36 -8.73 26.43
CA LYS A 365 1.61 -7.81 27.55
C LYS A 365 2.77 -6.92 27.14
N LEU A 366 2.46 -5.86 26.40
CA LEU A 366 3.45 -5.04 25.73
C LEU A 366 3.67 -3.74 26.51
N PRO A 367 4.92 -3.37 26.84
CA PRO A 367 5.21 -2.06 27.40
C PRO A 367 4.92 -0.97 26.36
N VAL A 368 4.48 0.19 26.84
CA VAL A 368 4.27 1.38 26.00
C VAL A 368 5.54 2.22 26.02
N HIS A 369 6.17 2.40 24.87
CA HIS A 369 7.42 3.13 24.70
C HIS A 369 7.19 4.59 24.32
N ARG A 370 8.02 5.50 24.84
CA ARG A 370 7.94 6.93 24.52
C ARG A 370 9.03 7.33 23.52
N LEU A 371 8.89 6.81 22.32
CA LEU A 371 9.80 7.05 21.20
C LEU A 371 9.11 7.92 20.15
N ASP A 372 8.80 9.17 20.53
CA ASP A 372 8.30 10.19 19.61
C ASP A 372 9.33 10.46 18.50
N LYS A 373 8.88 10.96 17.34
CA LYS A 373 9.79 11.30 16.22
C LYS A 373 10.89 12.28 16.64
N THR A 374 10.57 13.21 17.55
CA THR A 374 11.52 14.15 18.14
C THR A 374 11.39 14.16 19.65
N ILE A 375 12.50 13.99 20.35
CA ILE A 375 12.57 14.02 21.82
C ILE A 375 13.52 15.11 22.27
N ALA A 376 13.08 15.97 23.19
CA ALA A 376 13.96 16.91 23.87
C ALA A 376 14.74 16.18 24.97
N GLY A 377 16.07 16.21 24.90
CA GLY A 377 16.97 15.57 25.85
C GLY A 377 17.89 14.54 25.18
N LYS A 378 18.93 14.13 25.92
CA LYS A 378 19.98 13.22 25.44
C LYS A 378 19.81 11.77 25.90
N GLU A 379 18.76 11.48 26.65
CA GLU A 379 18.51 10.13 27.16
C GLU A 379 17.95 9.26 26.05
N ILE A 380 18.55 8.09 25.85
CA ILE A 380 18.16 7.14 24.81
C ILE A 380 17.42 6.00 25.50
N GLU A 381 16.13 5.84 25.21
CA GLU A 381 15.33 4.74 25.72
C GLU A 381 15.71 3.43 24.99
N PRO A 382 16.07 2.35 25.70
CA PRO A 382 16.33 1.07 25.06
C PRO A 382 15.05 0.46 24.50
N LEU A 383 15.10 -0.06 23.27
CA LEU A 383 14.02 -0.80 22.64
C LEU A 383 14.49 -2.22 22.28
N PRO A 384 14.40 -3.18 23.22
CA PRO A 384 14.82 -4.55 22.98
C PRO A 384 13.80 -5.26 22.09
N ILE A 385 14.21 -5.58 20.87
CA ILE A 385 13.39 -6.33 19.91
C ILE A 385 14.03 -7.71 19.71
N PRO A 386 13.46 -8.80 20.28
CA PRO A 386 14.10 -10.10 20.35
C PRO A 386 13.91 -10.94 19.07
N VAL A 387 13.80 -10.29 17.91
CA VAL A 387 13.63 -10.95 16.61
C VAL A 387 14.49 -10.27 15.55
N VAL A 388 14.73 -10.99 14.45
CA VAL A 388 15.44 -10.48 13.27
C VAL A 388 14.43 -10.35 12.14
N VAL A 389 14.40 -9.18 11.52
CA VAL A 389 13.58 -8.89 10.34
C VAL A 389 14.47 -8.27 9.29
N TYR A 390 14.41 -8.82 8.09
CA TYR A 390 15.22 -8.36 6.98
C TYR A 390 14.46 -7.34 6.13
N ASP A 391 15.22 -6.43 5.53
CA ASP A 391 14.74 -5.52 4.51
C ASP A 391 15.12 -6.08 3.13
N ASP A 392 14.20 -6.83 2.55
CA ASP A 392 14.38 -7.48 1.25
C ASP A 392 14.46 -6.49 0.09
N GLN A 393 13.96 -5.27 0.30
CA GLN A 393 13.90 -4.23 -0.73
C GLN A 393 15.13 -3.34 -0.74
N ALA A 394 15.81 -3.20 0.39
CA ALA A 394 17.02 -2.38 0.53
C ALA A 394 18.04 -2.64 -0.59
N ALA A 395 18.31 -3.91 -0.94
CA ALA A 395 19.30 -4.22 -1.95
C ALA A 395 18.93 -3.71 -3.36
N ASN A 396 17.65 -3.69 -3.72
CA ASN A 396 17.18 -3.16 -4.99
C ASN A 396 17.07 -1.64 -4.94
N TYR A 397 16.45 -1.10 -3.88
CA TYR A 397 16.27 0.33 -3.66
C TYR A 397 17.61 1.09 -3.68
N LEU A 398 18.64 0.53 -3.03
CA LEU A 398 19.96 1.15 -2.93
C LEU A 398 20.78 1.13 -4.23
N LYS A 399 20.32 0.43 -5.29
CA LYS A 399 20.98 0.48 -6.61
C LYS A 399 20.90 1.88 -7.22
N ASP A 400 19.84 2.61 -6.93
CA ASP A 400 19.61 3.97 -7.44
C ASP A 400 20.54 5.02 -6.79
N ALA A 401 21.38 4.61 -5.83
CA ALA A 401 22.51 5.44 -5.41
C ALA A 401 23.44 5.81 -6.60
N ALA A 402 23.44 5.01 -7.65
CA ALA A 402 24.20 5.25 -8.88
C ALA A 402 23.31 5.69 -10.08
N LEU A 403 22.16 6.33 -9.80
CA LEU A 403 21.24 6.83 -10.84
C LEU A 403 21.95 7.76 -11.82
N ASP A 404 21.83 7.47 -13.12
CA ASP A 404 22.44 8.29 -14.16
C ASP A 404 21.47 9.35 -14.74
N PRO A 405 21.98 10.49 -15.23
CA PRO A 405 21.14 11.58 -15.77
C PRO A 405 20.22 11.19 -16.94
N GLU A 406 20.61 10.23 -17.77
CA GLU A 406 19.79 9.85 -18.92
C GLU A 406 18.65 8.92 -18.48
N HIS A 407 18.89 8.07 -17.49
CA HIS A 407 17.85 7.25 -16.88
C HIS A 407 16.80 8.11 -16.17
N LEU A 408 17.20 9.13 -15.40
CA LEU A 408 16.25 10.06 -14.77
C LEU A 408 15.34 10.73 -15.81
N LYS A 409 15.90 11.26 -16.91
CA LYS A 409 15.11 11.92 -17.97
C LYS A 409 14.10 10.97 -18.62
N GLN A 410 14.42 9.70 -18.74
CA GLN A 410 13.51 8.69 -19.32
C GLN A 410 12.32 8.39 -18.40
N GLN A 411 12.43 8.68 -17.11
CA GLN A 411 11.39 8.43 -16.11
C GLN A 411 10.49 9.65 -15.86
N VAL A 412 10.84 10.83 -16.40
CA VAL A 412 10.04 12.04 -16.21
C VAL A 412 8.69 11.91 -16.94
N VAL A 413 7.62 12.14 -16.20
CA VAL A 413 6.25 12.24 -16.68
C VAL A 413 5.79 13.68 -16.49
N ILE A 414 5.06 14.19 -17.49
CA ILE A 414 4.46 15.52 -17.43
C ILE A 414 2.96 15.35 -17.22
N ILE A 415 2.46 15.90 -16.12
CA ILE A 415 1.04 15.91 -15.77
C ILE A 415 0.50 17.32 -16.01
N GLN A 416 -0.64 17.41 -16.70
CA GLN A 416 -1.33 18.69 -16.92
C GLN A 416 -2.59 18.74 -16.07
N SER A 417 -2.88 19.90 -15.48
CA SER A 417 -4.17 20.18 -14.84
C SER A 417 -4.71 21.51 -15.32
N VAL A 418 -5.97 21.52 -15.77
CA VAL A 418 -6.68 22.70 -16.29
C VAL A 418 -8.08 22.76 -15.68
N GLU A 419 -8.18 22.56 -14.37
CA GLU A 419 -9.46 22.65 -13.64
C GLU A 419 -9.96 24.10 -13.52
N ASP A 420 -9.04 25.05 -13.40
CA ASP A 420 -9.31 26.49 -13.36
C ASP A 420 -8.43 27.21 -14.38
N ALA A 421 -9.04 28.02 -15.25
CA ALA A 421 -8.32 28.80 -16.25
C ALA A 421 -7.30 29.78 -15.63
N SER A 422 -7.49 30.18 -14.37
CA SER A 422 -6.57 31.07 -13.65
C SER A 422 -5.37 30.37 -12.99
N ALA A 423 -5.35 29.03 -12.96
CA ALA A 423 -4.33 28.25 -12.26
C ALA A 423 -4.05 26.92 -12.96
N ALA A 424 -3.84 26.95 -14.28
CA ALA A 424 -3.45 25.76 -15.03
C ALA A 424 -2.00 25.38 -14.70
N THR A 425 -1.68 24.08 -14.66
CA THR A 425 -0.36 23.59 -14.24
C THR A 425 0.25 22.59 -15.24
N LEU A 426 1.59 22.62 -15.31
CA LEU A 426 2.43 21.53 -15.81
C LEU A 426 3.31 21.05 -14.65
N GLU A 427 3.18 19.78 -14.28
CA GLU A 427 3.96 19.16 -13.22
C GLU A 427 4.90 18.12 -13.81
N PHE A 428 6.19 18.23 -13.48
CA PHE A 428 7.25 17.34 -13.95
C PHE A 428 7.64 16.41 -12.81
N THR A 429 7.20 15.15 -12.88
CA THR A 429 7.43 14.16 -11.81
C THR A 429 8.14 12.92 -12.33
N HIS A 430 8.71 12.14 -11.42
CA HIS A 430 9.20 10.80 -11.72
C HIS A 430 8.98 9.89 -10.51
N PRO A 431 9.03 8.56 -10.67
CA PRO A 431 9.00 7.65 -9.53
C PRO A 431 10.11 7.97 -8.53
N ALA A 432 9.77 7.97 -7.24
CA ALA A 432 10.74 8.23 -6.18
C ALA A 432 11.82 7.13 -6.13
N THR A 433 13.07 7.55 -6.04
CA THR A 433 14.26 6.70 -5.99
C THR A 433 15.05 6.96 -4.70
N PHE A 434 16.05 6.12 -4.42
CA PHE A 434 16.97 6.39 -3.30
C PHE A 434 17.76 7.69 -3.49
N ASN A 435 18.01 8.13 -4.73
CA ASN A 435 18.75 9.35 -5.01
C ASN A 435 18.02 10.59 -4.45
N ASP A 436 16.70 10.59 -4.55
CA ASP A 436 15.83 11.70 -4.12
C ASP A 436 15.92 11.96 -2.62
N GLU A 437 16.14 10.93 -1.82
CA GLU A 437 16.34 11.07 -0.37
C GLU A 437 17.55 11.93 -0.01
N LEU A 438 18.54 12.02 -0.90
CA LEU A 438 19.81 12.70 -0.66
C LEU A 438 19.92 14.04 -1.39
N LEU A 439 18.86 14.53 -2.04
CA LEU A 439 18.87 15.84 -2.69
C LEU A 439 18.93 17.00 -1.70
N GLY A 440 18.40 16.83 -0.48
CA GLY A 440 18.38 17.87 0.56
C GLY A 440 17.74 19.17 0.07
N THR A 441 18.20 20.32 0.58
CA THR A 441 17.80 21.62 0.05
C THR A 441 18.45 21.87 -1.31
N LEU A 442 17.62 22.20 -2.30
CA LEU A 442 18.06 22.49 -3.66
C LEU A 442 18.65 23.91 -3.76
N PRO A 443 19.50 24.19 -4.77
CA PRO A 443 20.04 25.53 -4.98
C PRO A 443 18.98 26.51 -5.50
N GLU A 444 18.87 27.70 -4.88
CA GLU A 444 17.92 28.78 -5.26
C GLU A 444 18.09 29.35 -6.69
N THR A 445 19.15 28.98 -7.43
CA THR A 445 19.58 29.69 -8.66
C THR A 445 19.22 28.99 -9.96
N SER A 446 18.28 28.05 -9.92
CA SER A 446 17.99 27.23 -11.09
C SER A 446 17.09 27.93 -12.11
N ILE A 447 17.62 28.08 -13.32
CA ILE A 447 16.93 28.71 -14.44
C ILE A 447 16.09 27.64 -15.14
N ALA A 448 14.78 27.85 -15.17
CA ALA A 448 13.82 27.01 -15.89
C ALA A 448 13.14 27.84 -16.99
N PRO A 449 13.73 27.97 -18.19
CA PRO A 449 13.13 28.78 -19.24
C PRO A 449 11.89 28.09 -19.81
N VAL A 450 10.79 28.83 -19.97
CA VAL A 450 9.58 28.38 -20.67
C VAL A 450 9.14 29.43 -21.68
N THR A 451 8.59 28.97 -22.80
CA THR A 451 7.98 29.82 -23.82
C THR A 451 6.69 29.17 -24.30
N PHE A 452 5.63 29.96 -24.39
CA PHE A 452 4.32 29.51 -24.84
C PHE A 452 4.07 29.90 -26.30
N PHE A 453 3.30 29.08 -27.00
CA PHE A 453 2.96 29.26 -28.42
C PHE A 453 1.49 28.94 -28.65
N ALA A 454 0.84 29.63 -29.59
CA ALA A 454 -0.49 29.27 -30.09
C ALA A 454 -0.40 28.37 -31.34
N GLU A 455 -1.55 27.95 -31.88
CA GLU A 455 -1.66 27.34 -33.20
C GLU A 455 -1.99 28.41 -34.25
N ASP A 456 -1.24 28.42 -35.35
CA ASP A 456 -1.50 29.27 -36.51
C ASP A 456 -2.73 28.79 -37.32
N GLU A 457 -3.12 29.54 -38.35
CA GLU A 457 -4.27 29.21 -39.21
C GLU A 457 -4.15 27.83 -39.91
N ASN A 458 -2.96 27.22 -39.95
CA ASN A 458 -2.69 25.91 -40.52
C ASN A 458 -2.54 24.80 -39.45
N GLY A 459 -2.79 25.11 -38.17
CA GLY A 459 -2.63 24.19 -37.05
C GLY A 459 -1.17 23.90 -36.68
N LYS A 460 -0.22 24.76 -37.07
CA LYS A 460 1.20 24.68 -36.72
C LYS A 460 1.54 25.65 -35.60
N ARG A 461 2.66 25.43 -34.91
CA ARG A 461 3.16 26.33 -33.85
C ARG A 461 3.37 27.75 -34.40
N SER A 462 2.81 28.75 -33.72
CA SER A 462 2.98 30.18 -34.00
C SER A 462 4.38 30.69 -33.62
N ASP A 463 4.60 32.00 -33.76
CA ASP A 463 5.68 32.69 -33.06
C ASP A 463 5.44 32.67 -31.53
N PRO A 464 6.49 32.86 -30.69
CA PRO A 464 6.34 32.95 -29.23
C PRO A 464 5.30 33.97 -28.79
N LEU A 465 4.48 33.60 -27.80
CA LEU A 465 3.55 34.52 -27.17
C LEU A 465 4.31 35.47 -26.24
N GLU A 466 4.08 36.77 -26.43
CA GLU A 466 4.57 37.81 -25.52
C GLU A 466 3.62 37.90 -24.31
N LEU A 467 4.12 37.51 -23.14
CA LEU A 467 3.33 37.40 -21.91
C LEU A 467 3.80 38.41 -20.85
N PRO A 468 2.88 38.96 -20.02
CA PRO A 468 3.26 39.70 -18.83
C PRO A 468 3.93 38.76 -17.81
N ALA A 469 4.71 39.33 -16.89
CA ALA A 469 5.45 38.56 -15.89
C ALA A 469 4.53 37.77 -14.94
N GLU A 470 3.29 38.24 -14.76
CA GLU A 470 2.27 37.63 -13.92
C GLU A 470 1.51 36.49 -14.62
N ALA A 471 1.71 36.27 -15.92
CA ALA A 471 0.97 35.24 -16.67
C ALA A 471 1.36 33.81 -16.28
N PHE A 472 2.56 33.62 -15.72
CA PHE A 472 3.02 32.33 -15.26
C PHE A 472 4.07 32.48 -14.17
N ASP A 473 4.16 31.47 -13.33
CA ASP A 473 5.19 31.29 -12.31
C ASP A 473 5.82 29.90 -12.47
N ILE A 474 7.10 29.80 -12.16
CA ILE A 474 7.84 28.56 -12.27
C ILE A 474 8.49 28.27 -10.94
N ASP A 475 8.23 27.09 -10.41
CA ASP A 475 8.86 26.56 -9.22
C ASP A 475 9.77 25.38 -9.62
N PRO A 476 11.08 25.62 -9.80
CA PRO A 476 12.04 24.57 -10.14
C PRO A 476 12.31 23.59 -8.99
N GLU A 477 11.93 23.91 -7.75
CA GLU A 477 12.12 22.99 -6.61
C GLU A 477 11.05 21.91 -6.59
N THR A 478 9.81 22.28 -6.88
CA THR A 478 8.69 21.33 -6.98
C THR A 478 8.48 20.81 -8.40
N GLY A 479 9.17 21.37 -9.40
CA GLY A 479 9.02 20.98 -10.79
C GLY A 479 7.66 21.38 -11.37
N VAL A 480 7.12 22.53 -10.95
CA VAL A 480 5.78 22.99 -11.35
C VAL A 480 5.88 24.28 -12.16
N ILE A 481 5.13 24.36 -13.26
CA ILE A 481 4.84 25.60 -13.98
C ILE A 481 3.36 25.89 -13.79
N THR A 482 3.03 27.04 -13.19
CA THR A 482 1.65 27.51 -13.04
C THR A 482 1.42 28.66 -14.00
N TYR A 483 0.29 28.69 -14.71
CA TYR A 483 -0.03 29.75 -15.66
C TYR A 483 -1.51 30.11 -15.69
N ASP A 484 -1.80 31.39 -15.88
CA ASP A 484 -3.15 31.95 -15.94
C ASP A 484 -3.55 32.20 -17.40
N LEU A 485 -4.41 31.34 -17.95
CA LEU A 485 -4.91 31.42 -19.32
C LEU A 485 -5.64 32.74 -19.62
N ASN A 486 -6.16 33.45 -18.60
CA ASN A 486 -6.85 34.73 -18.79
C ASN A 486 -5.88 35.88 -19.12
N LEU A 487 -4.59 35.71 -18.83
CA LEU A 487 -3.55 36.71 -19.11
C LEU A 487 -2.87 36.48 -20.46
N PHE A 488 -3.24 35.43 -21.20
CA PHE A 488 -2.68 35.14 -22.51
C PHE A 488 -3.39 35.94 -23.61
N PRO A 489 -2.64 36.49 -24.58
CA PRO A 489 -3.24 37.23 -25.70
C PRO A 489 -4.02 36.33 -26.66
N GLU A 490 -3.64 35.06 -26.74
CA GLU A 490 -4.23 34.01 -27.57
C GLU A 490 -4.23 32.70 -26.79
N THR A 491 -5.15 31.78 -27.09
CA THR A 491 -5.18 30.47 -26.41
C THR A 491 -3.87 29.71 -26.68
N PRO A 492 -3.05 29.44 -25.65
CA PRO A 492 -1.81 28.72 -25.84
C PRO A 492 -2.10 27.27 -26.21
N ALA A 493 -1.31 26.73 -27.12
CA ALA A 493 -1.40 25.35 -27.61
C ALA A 493 -0.14 24.53 -27.32
N TYR A 494 1.02 25.18 -27.14
CA TYR A 494 2.26 24.52 -26.81
C TYR A 494 3.05 25.28 -25.74
N ALA A 495 3.72 24.55 -24.86
CA ALA A 495 4.78 25.05 -24.00
C ALA A 495 6.09 24.35 -24.34
N VAL A 496 7.15 25.13 -24.56
CA VAL A 496 8.49 24.62 -24.89
C VAL A 496 9.49 25.24 -23.92
N GLY A 497 10.34 24.41 -23.32
CA GLY A 497 11.24 24.89 -22.29
C GLY A 497 12.23 23.85 -21.79
N SER A 498 12.84 24.16 -20.65
CA SER A 498 13.69 23.24 -19.90
C SER A 498 13.36 23.34 -18.42
N MET A 499 13.17 22.20 -17.77
CA MET A 499 12.99 22.09 -16.33
C MET A 499 14.26 21.46 -15.72
N PRO A 500 14.92 22.10 -14.73
CA PRO A 500 16.03 21.49 -14.02
C PRO A 500 15.51 20.41 -13.06
N MET A 501 15.96 19.18 -13.28
CA MET A 501 15.90 18.09 -12.29
C MET A 501 17.25 17.99 -11.57
N TYR A 502 17.35 17.24 -10.48
CA TYR A 502 18.62 17.09 -9.76
C TYR A 502 18.98 15.64 -9.48
N ILE A 503 20.28 15.37 -9.50
CA ILE A 503 20.85 14.08 -9.09
C ILE A 503 21.95 14.32 -8.07
N ALA A 504 21.88 13.64 -6.95
CA ALA A 504 22.96 13.55 -5.97
C ALA A 504 24.05 12.59 -6.45
N ALA A 505 25.31 13.03 -6.43
CA ALA A 505 26.44 12.13 -6.50
C ALA A 505 26.63 11.49 -5.12
N ILE A 506 26.59 10.16 -5.03
CA ILE A 506 26.55 9.44 -3.77
C ILE A 506 27.76 8.51 -3.63
N ASP A 507 28.56 8.72 -2.58
CA ASP A 507 29.61 7.79 -2.19
C ASP A 507 29.07 6.73 -1.23
N LYS A 508 29.39 5.47 -1.50
CA LYS A 508 29.04 4.32 -0.66
C LYS A 508 30.27 3.81 0.10
N HIS A 509 30.11 3.63 1.41
CA HIS A 509 31.12 3.00 2.25
C HIS A 509 30.53 1.90 3.13
N THR A 510 31.39 0.96 3.51
CA THR A 510 31.07 -0.12 4.43
C THR A 510 31.79 0.12 5.76
N LEU A 511 31.05 0.09 6.86
CA LEU A 511 31.51 0.38 8.21
C LEU A 511 31.30 -0.84 9.10
N GLU A 512 32.39 -1.38 9.64
CA GLU A 512 32.31 -2.46 10.63
C GLU A 512 31.93 -1.91 12.00
N VAL A 513 30.99 -2.56 12.69
CA VAL A 513 30.55 -2.13 14.03
C VAL A 513 31.70 -2.05 15.03
N ALA A 514 32.68 -2.96 14.91
CA ALA A 514 33.87 -2.97 15.76
C ALA A 514 34.76 -1.72 15.59
N HIS A 515 34.59 -0.97 14.49
CA HIS A 515 35.45 0.16 14.13
C HIS A 515 34.64 1.35 13.58
N LEU A 516 33.49 1.65 14.21
CA LEU A 516 32.68 2.80 13.81
C LEU A 516 33.48 4.12 13.94
N PRO A 517 33.35 5.04 12.97
CA PRO A 517 33.97 6.35 13.04
C PRO A 517 33.39 7.17 14.19
N LYS A 518 34.14 8.19 14.64
CA LYS A 518 33.66 9.14 15.63
C LYS A 518 32.35 9.78 15.17
N GLY A 519 31.35 9.82 16.05
CA GLY A 519 30.01 10.33 15.77
C GLY A 519 28.99 9.24 15.49
N LEU A 520 29.43 7.98 15.31
CA LEU A 520 28.57 6.81 15.25
C LEU A 520 28.83 5.90 16.45
N GLU A 521 27.77 5.43 17.10
CA GLU A 521 27.85 4.50 18.23
C GLU A 521 26.71 3.49 18.15
N LEU A 522 27.00 2.19 18.28
CA LEU A 522 25.97 1.16 18.37
C LEU A 522 25.70 0.80 19.84
N LYS A 523 24.44 0.93 20.28
CA LYS A 523 23.96 0.53 21.61
C LYS A 523 22.93 -0.59 21.46
N GLY A 524 23.37 -1.84 21.55
CA GLY A 524 22.51 -2.99 21.25
C GLY A 524 22.10 -2.97 19.77
N ASN A 525 20.79 -2.88 19.51
CA ASN A 525 20.23 -2.76 18.16
C ASN A 525 20.02 -1.30 17.69
N ALA A 526 20.48 -0.31 18.46
CA ALA A 526 20.25 1.11 18.17
C ALA A 526 21.53 1.82 17.71
N LEU A 527 21.56 2.30 16.46
CA LEU A 527 22.64 3.15 15.95
C LEU A 527 22.38 4.60 16.34
N VAL A 528 23.31 5.21 17.05
CA VAL A 528 23.32 6.65 17.38
C VAL A 528 24.15 7.39 16.33
N VAL A 529 23.59 8.43 15.74
CA VAL A 529 24.17 9.22 14.64
C VAL A 529 24.27 10.69 15.03
N ASP A 530 25.48 11.20 15.25
CA ASP A 530 25.74 12.62 15.53
C ASP A 530 25.42 13.49 14.30
N GLN A 531 24.39 14.34 14.41
CA GLN A 531 23.91 15.17 13.29
C GLN A 531 24.89 16.27 12.90
N ALA A 532 25.82 16.66 13.78
CA ALA A 532 26.85 17.64 13.44
C ALA A 532 27.93 17.06 12.52
N LEU A 533 28.13 15.73 12.55
CA LEU A 533 29.12 15.03 11.72
C LEU A 533 28.48 14.31 10.53
N PHE A 534 27.25 13.84 10.70
CA PHE A 534 26.49 13.07 9.73
C PHE A 534 25.08 13.65 9.60
N PRO A 535 24.92 14.84 9.01
CA PRO A 535 23.61 15.48 8.88
C PRO A 535 22.67 14.63 8.02
N SER A 536 21.44 14.44 8.50
CA SER A 536 20.41 13.63 7.84
C SER A 536 20.01 14.13 6.46
N GLU A 537 20.33 15.35 6.05
CA GLU A 537 20.09 15.82 4.67
C GLU A 537 21.08 15.25 3.64
N ALA A 538 22.23 14.70 4.09
CA ALA A 538 23.32 14.27 3.22
C ALA A 538 23.84 12.86 3.52
N TRP A 539 23.32 12.19 4.56
CA TRP A 539 23.77 10.86 4.99
C TRP A 539 22.61 9.89 5.17
N ARG A 540 22.82 8.64 4.76
CA ARG A 540 21.95 7.49 5.05
C ARG A 540 22.77 6.32 5.56
N PHE A 541 22.18 5.53 6.46
CA PHE A 541 22.80 4.35 7.06
C PHE A 541 21.85 3.16 7.00
N TYR A 542 22.33 2.05 6.46
CA TYR A 542 21.61 0.78 6.37
C TYR A 542 22.37 -0.30 7.12
N ALA A 543 21.69 -1.03 8.00
CA ALA A 543 22.31 -2.05 8.83
C ALA A 543 22.35 -3.40 8.10
N LYS A 544 23.42 -4.17 8.33
CA LYS A 544 23.54 -5.56 7.95
C LYS A 544 23.91 -6.43 9.14
N ASP A 545 23.39 -7.65 9.17
CA ASP A 545 23.79 -8.66 10.14
C ASP A 545 25.05 -9.43 9.68
N ALA A 546 25.44 -10.44 10.45
CA ALA A 546 26.63 -11.25 10.16
C ALA A 546 26.50 -12.10 8.88
N THR A 547 25.29 -12.31 8.38
CA THR A 547 25.03 -13.05 7.14
C THR A 547 25.15 -12.15 5.90
N GLY A 548 25.18 -10.83 6.11
CA GLY A 548 25.27 -9.82 5.05
C GLY A 548 23.90 -9.35 4.56
N ASN A 549 22.81 -9.82 5.16
CA ASN A 549 21.45 -9.40 4.84
C ASN A 549 21.13 -8.04 5.50
N TYR A 550 20.38 -7.19 4.80
CA TYR A 550 19.94 -5.92 5.35
C TYR A 550 18.91 -6.13 6.46
N LEU A 551 19.10 -5.44 7.58
CA LEU A 551 18.15 -5.45 8.69
C LEU A 551 17.12 -4.34 8.50
N LYS A 552 15.85 -4.66 8.75
CA LYS A 552 14.76 -3.69 8.72
C LYS A 552 14.91 -2.69 9.87
N LYS A 553 14.83 -1.39 9.54
CA LYS A 553 14.75 -0.31 10.52
C LYS A 553 13.37 -0.34 11.16
N ALA A 554 13.30 -0.54 12.47
CA ALA A 554 12.06 -0.55 13.23
C ALA A 554 11.49 0.86 13.39
N LEU A 555 12.34 1.82 13.79
CA LEU A 555 12.00 3.24 13.87
C LEU A 555 13.25 4.11 13.96
N ALA A 556 13.07 5.42 13.77
CA ALA A 556 14.10 6.43 13.98
C ALA A 556 13.57 7.56 14.88
N VAL A 557 14.40 8.00 15.83
CA VAL A 557 14.11 9.11 16.75
C VAL A 557 15.19 10.17 16.67
N SER A 558 14.81 11.43 16.55
CA SER A 558 15.72 12.57 16.63
C SER A 558 15.73 13.18 18.04
N HIS A 559 16.92 13.42 18.58
CA HIS A 559 17.10 14.02 19.91
C HIS A 559 17.57 15.47 19.81
N SER A 560 16.84 16.41 20.40
CA SER A 560 17.19 17.84 20.44
C SER A 560 17.57 18.31 21.84
N ALA A 561 18.22 19.47 21.97
CA ALA A 561 18.51 20.06 23.28
C ALA A 561 17.24 20.59 23.98
N GLU A 562 16.35 21.18 23.19
CA GLU A 562 15.11 21.83 23.63
C GLU A 562 13.95 21.36 22.73
N PRO A 563 12.70 21.42 23.20
CA PRO A 563 11.53 21.09 22.39
C PRO A 563 11.52 21.88 21.07
N HIS A 564 11.33 21.19 19.94
CA HIS A 564 11.34 21.77 18.59
C HIS A 564 12.67 22.40 18.15
N GLY A 565 13.77 22.20 18.90
CA GLY A 565 15.11 22.59 18.48
C GLY A 565 15.70 21.67 17.41
N PRO A 566 16.82 22.05 16.79
CA PRO A 566 17.53 21.19 15.84
C PRO A 566 18.00 19.89 16.52
N ALA A 567 18.01 18.81 15.74
CA ALA A 567 18.49 17.51 16.20
C ALA A 567 20.00 17.57 16.49
N LEU A 568 20.40 17.08 17.66
CA LEU A 568 21.78 16.86 18.06
C LEU A 568 22.29 15.51 17.55
N PHE A 569 21.46 14.48 17.66
CA PHE A 569 21.74 13.14 17.16
C PHE A 569 20.44 12.41 16.85
N ASP A 570 20.52 11.44 15.95
CA ASP A 570 19.43 10.51 15.66
C ASP A 570 19.74 9.14 16.26
N VAL A 571 18.69 8.36 16.56
CA VAL A 571 18.78 6.99 17.02
C VAL A 571 17.94 6.11 16.10
N HIS A 572 18.59 5.19 15.38
CA HIS A 572 17.94 4.24 14.47
C HIS A 572 17.89 2.87 15.12
N TYR A 573 16.69 2.36 15.41
CA TYR A 573 16.49 1.03 15.98
C TYR A 573 16.25 0.03 14.86
N PHE A 574 16.90 -1.14 14.95
CA PHE A 574 16.77 -2.20 13.94
C PHE A 574 16.14 -3.47 14.54
N TYR A 575 15.46 -4.22 13.69
CA TYR A 575 15.01 -5.59 13.97
C TYR A 575 16.18 -6.56 13.81
N GLY A 576 16.93 -6.77 14.89
CA GLY A 576 18.09 -7.66 14.92
C GLY A 576 19.34 -6.98 15.45
N GLN A 577 20.50 -7.61 15.26
CA GLN A 577 21.78 -7.09 15.74
C GLN A 577 22.68 -6.72 14.56
N PRO A 578 22.91 -5.43 14.29
CA PRO A 578 23.84 -4.99 13.27
C PRO A 578 25.26 -5.45 13.57
N THR A 579 25.96 -5.94 12.54
CA THR A 579 27.41 -6.21 12.60
C THR A 579 28.19 -5.31 11.65
N GLN A 580 27.50 -4.76 10.66
CA GLN A 580 28.04 -3.87 9.65
C GLN A 580 26.97 -2.82 9.30
N PHE A 581 27.42 -1.65 8.86
CA PHE A 581 26.59 -0.62 8.25
C PHE A 581 27.10 -0.29 6.86
N GLU A 582 26.19 -0.01 5.94
CA GLU A 582 26.51 0.73 4.72
C GLU A 582 26.10 2.18 4.91
N SER A 583 27.03 3.10 4.65
CA SER A 583 26.77 4.53 4.65
C SER A 583 26.76 5.05 3.21
N TYR A 584 25.78 5.90 2.92
CA TYR A 584 25.62 6.60 1.65
C TYR A 584 25.69 8.09 1.93
N THR A 585 26.59 8.81 1.25
CA THR A 585 26.81 10.24 1.46
C THR A 585 26.75 11.01 0.16
N ARG A 586 25.97 12.10 0.15
CA ARG A 586 25.99 13.05 -0.97
C ARG A 586 27.31 13.80 -0.97
N THR A 587 28.04 13.70 -2.07
CA THR A 587 29.29 14.43 -2.32
C THR A 587 29.11 15.64 -3.23
N ASP A 588 28.13 15.60 -4.13
CA ASP A 588 27.81 16.69 -5.05
C ASP A 588 26.33 16.63 -5.46
N LEU A 589 25.83 17.73 -6.05
CA LEU A 589 24.46 17.83 -6.58
C LEU A 589 24.52 18.40 -8.01
N THR A 590 24.12 17.60 -8.99
CA THR A 590 24.19 17.96 -10.40
C THR A 590 22.81 18.29 -10.95
N PRO A 591 22.58 19.50 -11.52
CA PRO A 591 21.35 19.80 -12.23
C PRO A 591 21.32 19.07 -13.58
N VAL A 592 20.22 18.39 -13.86
CA VAL A 592 19.92 17.69 -15.10
C VAL A 592 18.81 18.44 -15.83
N GLN A 593 19.16 19.14 -16.91
CA GLN A 593 18.19 19.89 -17.70
C GLN A 593 17.30 18.94 -18.51
N TYR A 594 16.01 18.91 -18.18
CA TYR A 594 14.98 18.18 -18.91
C TYR A 594 14.29 19.12 -19.92
N GLY A 595 14.67 19.01 -21.19
CA GLY A 595 14.04 19.76 -22.27
C GLY A 595 12.67 19.17 -22.62
N PHE A 596 11.65 20.02 -22.74
CA PHE A 596 10.28 19.59 -23.04
C PHE A 596 9.64 20.39 -24.17
N GLU A 597 8.73 19.73 -24.88
CA GLU A 597 7.74 20.34 -25.77
C GLU A 597 6.40 19.63 -25.50
N VAL A 598 5.46 20.37 -24.92
CA VAL A 598 4.17 19.85 -24.46
C VAL A 598 3.06 20.51 -25.26
N LYS A 599 2.13 19.69 -25.77
CA LYS A 599 0.86 20.20 -26.30
C LYS A 599 -0.11 20.40 -25.14
N LEU A 600 -0.62 21.62 -24.99
CA LEU A 600 -1.41 22.01 -23.83
C LEU A 600 -2.86 21.56 -23.97
N ASP A 601 -3.43 21.09 -22.85
CA ASP A 601 -4.83 20.75 -22.76
C ASP A 601 -5.71 22.01 -22.82
N LYS A 602 -6.90 21.86 -23.38
CA LYS A 602 -7.89 22.94 -23.46
C LYS A 602 -8.76 22.94 -22.22
N VAL A 603 -9.18 24.12 -21.76
CA VAL A 603 -10.20 24.25 -20.72
C VAL A 603 -11.44 23.44 -21.13
N PRO A 604 -11.96 22.56 -20.26
CA PRO A 604 -13.20 21.85 -20.53
C PRO A 604 -14.30 22.85 -20.91
N ALA A 605 -14.99 22.60 -22.03
CA ALA A 605 -16.15 23.41 -22.38
C ALA A 605 -17.31 23.02 -21.45
N ASP A 606 -17.85 23.99 -20.71
CA ASP A 606 -19.09 23.85 -19.91
C ASP A 606 -20.30 23.43 -20.76
#